data_AF-A0A4R0J5T7-F1
#
_entry.id   AF-A0A4R0J5T7-F1
#
_cell.length_a   1.000
_cell.length_b   1.000
_cell.length_c   1.000
_cell.angle_alpha   90.00
_cell.angle_beta   90.00
_cell.angle_gamma   90.00
#
_symmetry.space_group_name_H-M   'P 1'
#
loop_
_entity.id
_entity.type
_entity.pdbx_description
1 polymer ?
#
loop_
_entity_poly.entity_id
_entity_poly.type
_entity_poly.pdbx_seq_one_letter_code
_entity_poly.pdbx_strand_id
1 'polypeptide(L)'
;MTTTAVAPHPTSVLELFATSGETARALAGADRSAWNGHIIESSSAMLGLAHWDGTLYLDRESIVDPLRHLYEHAGAKRPTRTLIAYRESLATLLHEHAHFLGPADATQDAAREAFTKLGSRQLEEGVTEAWAQDHLDDFIHRLGIDKVAPGIDSVRSGGYYAAFVPAIREITTDLDIRNGLPPGETLSVLNRQTAAGQFPLLVDLVYNSTRLPDLEPPGTDTRSRLESILRSGLAHLDTYELDPPGLATRHSQAIATQILDHLHHETHTAEATCAVSEPDPCVLPPPTRRIPSPHEAALSGVAPPRPTQPSTALHPAHTRRAPAAARSLESCG
;
A
#
# COMPACT_ATOMS: atom_id res chain seq x y z
N MET A 1 -23.96 6.91 -32.01
CA MET A 1 -23.98 7.78 -30.81
C MET A 1 -25.11 7.29 -29.93
N THR A 2 -24.78 6.39 -29.01
CA THR A 2 -25.75 5.87 -28.04
C THR A 2 -25.77 6.87 -26.89
N THR A 3 -26.87 7.62 -26.76
CA THR A 3 -27.11 8.51 -25.63
C THR A 3 -27.28 7.62 -24.41
N THR A 4 -26.21 7.42 -23.64
CA THR A 4 -26.28 6.74 -22.34
C THR A 4 -27.16 7.61 -21.46
N ALA A 5 -28.38 7.17 -21.18
CA ALA A 5 -29.26 7.84 -20.24
C ALA A 5 -28.50 7.94 -18.91
N VAL A 6 -28.32 9.16 -18.40
CA VAL A 6 -27.77 9.39 -17.07
C VAL A 6 -28.68 8.65 -16.09
N ALA A 7 -28.13 7.67 -15.38
CA ALA A 7 -28.87 6.94 -14.37
C ALA A 7 -29.48 7.97 -13.39
N PRO A 8 -30.76 7.83 -13.03
CA PRO A 8 -31.41 8.78 -12.14
C PRO A 8 -30.66 8.80 -10.80
N HIS A 9 -30.30 9.99 -10.33
CA HIS A 9 -29.73 10.17 -9.00
C HIS A 9 -30.78 9.79 -7.94
N PRO A 10 -30.38 9.18 -6.81
CA PRO A 10 -31.29 8.87 -5.71
C PRO A 10 -32.07 10.11 -5.28
N THR A 11 -33.37 9.92 -5.02
CA THR A 11 -34.32 10.95 -4.59
C THR A 11 -34.75 10.78 -3.13
N SER A 12 -34.32 9.70 -2.49
CA SER A 12 -34.58 9.39 -1.09
C SER A 12 -33.40 8.66 -0.45
N VAL A 13 -33.38 8.60 0.89
CA VAL A 13 -32.36 7.84 1.63
C VAL A 13 -32.40 6.34 1.32
N LEU A 14 -33.59 5.77 1.04
CA LEU A 14 -33.72 4.36 0.67
C LEU A 14 -33.11 4.08 -0.71
N GLU A 15 -33.29 5.00 -1.65
CA GLU A 15 -32.67 4.90 -2.98
C GLU A 15 -31.15 5.12 -2.92
N LEU A 16 -30.68 6.04 -2.06
CA LEU A 16 -29.25 6.19 -1.78
C LEU A 16 -28.66 4.87 -1.30
N PHE A 17 -29.28 4.27 -0.29
CA PHE A 17 -28.85 2.99 0.26
C PHE A 17 -28.82 1.90 -0.80
N ALA A 18 -29.90 1.74 -1.57
CA ALA A 18 -29.99 0.74 -2.63
C ALA A 18 -28.93 0.87 -3.73
N THR A 19 -28.41 2.08 -3.99
CA THR A 19 -27.45 2.35 -5.08
C THR A 19 -26.00 2.54 -4.61
N SER A 20 -25.80 2.82 -3.32
CA SER A 20 -24.50 3.18 -2.76
C SER A 20 -23.43 2.08 -2.90
N GLY A 21 -23.76 0.81 -2.63
CA GLY A 21 -22.79 -0.28 -2.72
C GLY A 21 -22.32 -0.56 -4.15
N GLU A 22 -23.23 -0.56 -5.12
CA GLU A 22 -22.87 -0.70 -6.53
C GLU A 22 -22.06 0.51 -7.03
N THR A 23 -22.38 1.71 -6.55
CA THR A 23 -21.62 2.92 -6.88
C THR A 23 -20.18 2.84 -6.33
N ALA A 24 -20.01 2.38 -5.09
CA ALA A 24 -18.70 2.18 -4.47
C ALA A 24 -17.89 1.10 -5.22
N ARG A 25 -18.51 -0.03 -5.56
CA ARG A 25 -17.88 -1.10 -6.36
C ARG A 25 -17.41 -0.59 -7.73
N ALA A 26 -18.28 0.12 -8.45
CA ALA A 26 -17.97 0.68 -9.75
C ALA A 26 -16.94 1.84 -9.68
N LEU A 27 -16.88 2.55 -8.55
CA LEU A 27 -15.87 3.58 -8.30
C LEU A 27 -14.49 2.95 -8.07
N ALA A 28 -14.40 1.92 -7.23
CA ALA A 28 -13.15 1.19 -6.99
C ALA A 28 -12.67 0.37 -8.19
N GLY A 29 -13.58 0.01 -9.10
CA GLY A 29 -13.31 -0.97 -10.16
C GLY A 29 -13.11 -2.38 -9.59
N ALA A 30 -13.77 -2.70 -8.47
CA ALA A 30 -13.73 -4.04 -7.88
C ALA A 30 -14.62 -5.01 -8.67
N ASP A 31 -14.19 -6.26 -8.78
CA ASP A 31 -14.93 -7.30 -9.50
C ASP A 31 -16.27 -7.61 -8.83
N ARG A 32 -16.31 -7.56 -7.50
CA ARG A 32 -17.51 -7.83 -6.71
C ARG A 32 -17.60 -6.98 -5.44
N SER A 33 -18.79 -6.98 -4.87
CA SER A 33 -19.06 -6.58 -3.49
C SER A 33 -19.72 -7.75 -2.76
N ALA A 34 -19.35 -7.98 -1.51
CA ALA A 34 -19.99 -8.95 -0.62
C ALA A 34 -21.22 -8.39 0.09
N TRP A 35 -21.56 -7.13 -0.13
CA TRP A 35 -22.75 -6.50 0.44
C TRP A 35 -24.02 -7.23 -0.02
N ASN A 36 -24.89 -7.58 0.92
CA ASN A 36 -26.09 -8.37 0.65
C ASN A 36 -27.35 -7.51 0.43
N GLY A 37 -27.22 -6.18 0.42
CA GLY A 37 -28.33 -5.23 0.25
C GLY A 37 -29.04 -4.85 1.55
N HIS A 38 -28.66 -5.42 2.69
CA HIS A 38 -29.29 -5.12 3.98
C HIS A 38 -28.54 -4.00 4.72
N ILE A 39 -29.33 -3.08 5.29
CA ILE A 39 -28.86 -2.06 6.22
C ILE A 39 -29.66 -2.17 7.52
N ILE A 40 -28.96 -2.18 8.65
CA ILE A 40 -29.56 -2.17 9.99
C ILE A 40 -29.13 -0.89 10.72
N GLU A 41 -30.11 -0.12 11.16
CA GLU A 41 -29.87 1.01 12.06
C GLU A 41 -29.48 0.48 13.44
N SER A 42 -28.34 0.96 13.95
CA SER A 42 -27.84 0.66 15.28
C SER A 42 -27.88 1.92 16.16
N SER A 43 -27.84 1.71 17.47
CA SER A 43 -27.62 2.77 18.47
C SER A 43 -26.32 2.52 19.22
N SER A 44 -25.32 1.96 18.51
CA SER A 44 -24.05 1.56 19.08
C SER A 44 -23.07 2.74 19.09
N ALA A 45 -21.96 2.61 19.84
CA ALA A 45 -20.90 3.62 19.80
C ALA A 45 -20.14 3.65 18.45
N MET A 46 -20.36 2.67 17.57
CA MET A 46 -19.73 2.59 16.26
C MET A 46 -20.60 3.29 15.22
N LEU A 47 -20.00 4.14 14.39
CA LEU A 47 -20.68 4.90 13.34
C LEU A 47 -21.17 3.99 12.21
N GLY A 48 -20.35 2.99 11.85
CA GLY A 48 -20.64 2.01 10.81
C GLY A 48 -20.00 0.67 11.18
N LEU A 49 -20.52 -0.40 10.58
CA LEU A 49 -19.90 -1.73 10.59
C LEU A 49 -20.35 -2.53 9.36
N ALA A 50 -19.39 -2.86 8.50
CA ALA A 50 -19.49 -3.89 7.48
C ALA A 50 -19.36 -5.28 8.12
N HIS A 51 -20.49 -5.95 8.36
CA HIS A 51 -20.49 -7.26 9.02
C HIS A 51 -20.20 -8.40 8.03
N TRP A 52 -19.56 -9.48 8.52
CA TRP A 52 -19.10 -10.61 7.69
C TRP A 52 -20.21 -11.38 6.93
N ASP A 53 -21.48 -11.20 7.28
CA ASP A 53 -22.62 -11.76 6.55
C ASP A 53 -23.09 -10.87 5.37
N GLY A 54 -22.37 -9.78 5.11
CA GLY A 54 -22.69 -8.80 4.08
C GLY A 54 -23.65 -7.70 4.52
N THR A 55 -24.09 -7.70 5.78
CA THR A 55 -25.02 -6.68 6.31
C THR A 55 -24.25 -5.43 6.73
N LEU A 56 -24.78 -4.26 6.37
CA LEU A 56 -24.22 -2.97 6.78
C LEU A 56 -24.97 -2.43 8.00
N TYR A 57 -24.28 -2.21 9.11
CA TYR A 57 -24.84 -1.54 10.27
C TYR A 57 -24.43 -0.08 10.27
N LEU A 58 -25.36 0.84 10.52
CA LEU A 58 -25.08 2.28 10.58
C LEU A 58 -25.67 2.86 11.86
N ASP A 59 -24.94 3.75 12.53
CA ASP A 59 -25.49 4.48 13.66
C ASP A 59 -26.64 5.39 13.20
N ARG A 60 -27.76 5.29 13.91
CA ARG A 60 -28.96 6.01 13.55
C ARG A 60 -28.78 7.51 13.66
N GLU A 61 -28.28 7.99 14.79
CA GLU A 61 -28.27 9.42 15.11
C GLU A 61 -27.17 10.17 14.34
N SER A 62 -26.02 9.53 14.15
CA SER A 62 -24.82 10.15 13.57
C SER A 62 -24.70 9.94 12.07
N ILE A 63 -25.31 8.89 11.52
CA ILE A 63 -25.22 8.57 10.08
C ILE A 63 -26.59 8.64 9.41
N VAL A 64 -27.57 7.84 9.86
CA VAL A 64 -28.83 7.67 9.12
C VAL A 64 -29.71 8.93 9.20
N ASP A 65 -29.83 9.56 10.35
CA ASP A 65 -30.64 10.75 10.54
C ASP A 65 -30.10 11.98 9.77
N PRO A 66 -28.78 12.24 9.72
CA PRO A 66 -28.22 13.24 8.79
C PRO A 66 -28.53 12.94 7.31
N LEU A 67 -28.46 11.68 6.88
CA LEU A 67 -28.81 11.30 5.51
C LEU A 67 -30.32 11.42 5.22
N ARG A 68 -31.19 11.17 6.20
CA ARG A 68 -32.63 11.48 6.07
C ARG A 68 -32.85 12.97 5.91
N HIS A 69 -32.24 13.76 6.81
CA HIS A 69 -32.34 15.20 6.81
C HIS A 69 -31.81 15.84 5.51
N LEU A 70 -30.77 15.24 4.89
CA LEU A 70 -30.26 15.59 3.57
C LEU A 70 -31.37 15.55 2.50
N TYR A 71 -32.13 14.46 2.43
CA TYR A 71 -33.19 14.30 1.42
C TYR A 71 -34.47 15.06 1.76
N GLU A 72 -34.84 15.19 3.04
CA GLU A 72 -35.98 16.01 3.47
C GLU A 72 -35.84 17.48 3.07
N HIS A 73 -34.60 17.96 2.94
CA HIS A 73 -34.26 19.34 2.60
C HIS A 73 -33.51 19.47 1.28
N ALA A 74 -33.74 18.54 0.35
CA ALA A 74 -33.09 18.52 -0.96
C ALA A 74 -33.18 19.87 -1.68
N GLY A 75 -32.05 20.32 -2.23
CA GLY A 75 -31.91 21.57 -2.99
C GLY A 75 -31.85 22.84 -2.13
N ALA A 76 -32.08 22.76 -0.82
CA ALA A 76 -32.03 23.93 0.04
C ALA A 76 -30.60 24.20 0.55
N LYS A 77 -30.21 25.49 0.64
CA LYS A 77 -28.96 25.88 1.29
C LYS A 77 -28.96 25.44 2.76
N ARG A 78 -27.82 24.95 3.24
CA ARG A 78 -27.64 24.47 4.63
C ARG A 78 -26.47 25.17 5.31
N PRO A 79 -26.48 25.31 6.65
CA PRO A 79 -25.32 25.77 7.40
C PRO A 79 -24.11 24.85 7.21
N THR A 80 -22.90 25.40 7.29
CA THR A 80 -21.64 24.65 7.14
C THR A 80 -21.58 23.39 8.01
N ARG A 81 -21.99 23.49 9.28
CA ARG A 81 -22.00 22.33 10.21
C ARG A 81 -22.88 21.18 9.71
N THR A 82 -24.04 21.50 9.12
CA THR A 82 -24.95 20.49 8.58
C THR A 82 -24.37 19.83 7.32
N LEU A 83 -23.72 20.60 6.45
CA LEU A 83 -23.03 20.06 5.28
C LEU A 83 -21.87 19.14 5.67
N ILE A 84 -21.12 19.49 6.72
CA ILE A 84 -20.06 18.63 7.28
C ILE A 84 -20.66 17.31 7.76
N ALA A 85 -21.76 17.35 8.52
CA ALA A 85 -22.41 16.13 9.00
C ALA A 85 -22.87 15.22 7.85
N TYR A 86 -23.48 15.78 6.78
CA TYR A 86 -23.83 14.99 5.59
C TYR A 86 -22.61 14.33 4.96
N ARG A 87 -21.53 15.08 4.84
CA ARG A 87 -20.30 14.62 4.20
C ARG A 87 -19.60 13.55 5.03
N GLU A 88 -19.62 13.67 6.35
CA GLU A 88 -19.14 12.64 7.28
C GLU A 88 -19.99 11.36 7.16
N SER A 89 -21.32 11.47 7.09
CA SER A 89 -22.19 10.30 6.90
C SER A 89 -21.96 9.60 5.56
N LEU A 90 -21.70 10.35 4.48
CA LEU A 90 -21.36 9.79 3.17
C LEU A 90 -19.96 9.17 3.15
N ALA A 91 -19.01 9.75 3.89
CA ALA A 91 -17.68 9.19 4.08
C ALA A 91 -17.75 7.83 4.79
N THR A 92 -18.51 7.74 5.90
CA THR A 92 -18.75 6.48 6.60
C THR A 92 -19.44 5.47 5.67
N LEU A 93 -20.48 5.88 4.93
CA LEU A 93 -21.14 4.97 4.00
C LEU A 93 -20.18 4.40 2.94
N LEU A 94 -19.29 5.23 2.38
CA LEU A 94 -18.28 4.79 1.42
C LEU A 94 -17.24 3.87 2.05
N HIS A 95 -16.74 4.24 3.24
CA HIS A 95 -15.80 3.45 4.03
C HIS A 95 -16.34 2.03 4.27
N GLU A 96 -17.55 1.91 4.79
CA GLU A 96 -18.11 0.58 5.07
C GLU A 96 -18.37 -0.24 3.80
N HIS A 97 -18.75 0.40 2.69
CA HIS A 97 -18.87 -0.30 1.40
C HIS A 97 -17.54 -0.81 0.88
N ALA A 98 -16.43 -0.11 1.16
CA ALA A 98 -15.10 -0.51 0.74
C ALA A 98 -14.67 -1.84 1.38
N HIS A 99 -15.03 -2.11 2.64
CA HIS A 99 -14.79 -3.41 3.29
C HIS A 99 -15.47 -4.61 2.61
N PHE A 100 -16.52 -4.37 1.83
CA PHE A 100 -17.18 -5.43 1.07
C PHE A 100 -16.52 -5.73 -0.28
N LEU A 101 -15.57 -4.90 -0.72
CA LEU A 101 -14.95 -5.04 -2.04
C LEU A 101 -13.94 -6.19 -2.07
N GLY A 102 -13.79 -6.80 -3.23
CA GLY A 102 -12.85 -7.89 -3.43
C GLY A 102 -12.76 -8.36 -4.88
N PRO A 103 -11.77 -9.21 -5.20
CA PRO A 103 -11.72 -9.91 -6.48
C PRO A 103 -12.84 -10.96 -6.60
N ALA A 104 -13.12 -11.42 -7.82
CA ALA A 104 -14.25 -12.30 -8.11
C ALA A 104 -14.29 -13.59 -7.24
N ASP A 105 -13.13 -14.17 -6.94
CA ASP A 105 -12.94 -15.39 -6.17
C ASP A 105 -12.86 -15.19 -4.65
N ALA A 106 -12.91 -13.95 -4.17
CA ALA A 106 -12.85 -13.65 -2.75
C ALA A 106 -14.05 -14.20 -1.96
N THR A 107 -13.79 -14.60 -0.71
CA THR A 107 -14.83 -15.03 0.24
C THR A 107 -14.72 -14.25 1.54
N GLN A 108 -15.88 -14.01 2.18
CA GLN A 108 -15.95 -13.34 3.47
C GLN A 108 -15.34 -14.20 4.60
N ASP A 109 -15.42 -15.52 4.51
CA ASP A 109 -14.79 -16.41 5.50
C ASP A 109 -13.26 -16.31 5.49
N ALA A 110 -12.64 -16.27 4.30
CA ALA A 110 -11.20 -16.09 4.18
C ALA A 110 -10.76 -14.69 4.65
N ALA A 111 -11.54 -13.66 4.30
CA ALA A 111 -11.31 -12.30 4.78
C ALA A 111 -11.36 -12.22 6.32
N ARG A 112 -12.40 -12.82 6.93
CA ARG A 112 -12.57 -12.89 8.39
C ARG A 112 -11.40 -13.58 9.07
N GLU A 113 -10.97 -14.73 8.55
CA GLU A 113 -9.81 -15.46 9.10
C GLU A 113 -8.55 -14.59 9.04
N ALA A 114 -8.28 -13.99 7.88
CA ALA A 114 -7.12 -13.14 7.67
C ALA A 114 -7.12 -11.88 8.55
N PHE A 115 -8.28 -11.26 8.76
CA PHE A 115 -8.42 -10.04 9.55
C PHE A 115 -7.96 -10.20 11.01
N THR A 116 -8.04 -11.42 11.56
CA THR A 116 -7.56 -11.71 12.93
C THR A 116 -6.04 -11.81 13.06
N LYS A 117 -5.31 -11.87 11.94
CA LYS A 117 -3.84 -11.96 11.94
C LYS A 117 -3.23 -10.61 12.30
N LEU A 118 -2.08 -10.64 12.97
CA LEU A 118 -1.32 -9.45 13.38
C LEU A 118 -1.15 -8.45 12.22
N GLY A 119 -1.44 -7.17 12.48
CA GLY A 119 -1.31 -6.07 11.53
C GLY A 119 -2.46 -5.92 10.54
N SER A 120 -3.39 -6.89 10.45
CA SER A 120 -4.41 -6.92 9.38
C SER A 120 -5.52 -5.90 9.59
N ARG A 121 -5.96 -5.68 10.83
CA ARG A 121 -6.90 -4.60 11.12
C ARG A 121 -6.32 -3.24 10.71
N GLN A 122 -5.08 -2.96 11.07
CA GLN A 122 -4.46 -1.65 10.81
C GLN A 122 -4.26 -1.42 9.31
N LEU A 123 -3.89 -2.49 8.58
CA LEU A 123 -3.80 -2.44 7.12
C LEU A 123 -5.17 -2.19 6.47
N GLU A 124 -6.15 -3.02 6.81
CA GLU A 124 -7.50 -2.98 6.22
C GLU A 124 -8.18 -1.64 6.50
N GLU A 125 -8.26 -1.22 7.76
CA GLU A 125 -8.86 0.07 8.15
C GLU A 125 -8.12 1.26 7.52
N GLY A 126 -6.79 1.21 7.51
CA GLY A 126 -5.97 2.27 6.95
C GLY A 126 -6.09 2.40 5.43
N VAL A 127 -6.18 1.28 4.70
CA VAL A 127 -6.42 1.23 3.24
C VAL A 127 -7.83 1.74 2.94
N THR A 128 -8.84 1.18 3.60
CA THR A 128 -10.24 1.53 3.39
C THR A 128 -10.50 3.00 3.65
N GLU A 129 -10.01 3.54 4.78
CA GLU A 129 -10.20 4.95 5.12
C GLU A 129 -9.41 5.87 4.19
N ALA A 130 -8.14 5.56 3.89
CA ALA A 130 -7.35 6.40 2.98
C ALA A 130 -7.99 6.45 1.58
N TRP A 131 -8.46 5.30 1.08
CA TRP A 131 -9.13 5.22 -0.22
C TRP A 131 -10.47 5.98 -0.21
N ALA A 132 -11.29 5.81 0.84
CA ALA A 132 -12.56 6.50 0.96
C ALA A 132 -12.39 8.03 1.01
N GLN A 133 -11.36 8.52 1.70
CA GLN A 133 -11.04 9.95 1.74
C GLN A 133 -10.69 10.49 0.34
N ASP A 134 -9.90 9.76 -0.43
CA ASP A 134 -9.46 10.19 -1.77
C ASP A 134 -10.61 10.15 -2.80
N HIS A 135 -11.62 9.32 -2.59
CA HIS A 135 -12.69 9.06 -3.56
C HIS A 135 -14.07 9.62 -3.14
N LEU A 136 -14.16 10.30 -1.99
CA LEU A 136 -15.43 10.80 -1.47
C LEU A 136 -16.12 11.80 -2.42
N ASP A 137 -15.37 12.70 -3.05
CA ASP A 137 -15.94 13.67 -4.00
C ASP A 137 -16.55 12.96 -5.22
N ASP A 138 -15.81 12.02 -5.81
CA ASP A 138 -16.31 11.23 -6.94
C ASP A 138 -17.54 10.40 -6.56
N PHE A 139 -17.58 9.85 -5.35
CA PHE A 139 -18.73 9.12 -4.84
C PHE A 139 -19.96 10.03 -4.70
N ILE A 140 -19.79 11.21 -4.11
CA ILE A 140 -20.83 12.25 -3.98
C ILE A 140 -21.38 12.65 -5.35
N HIS A 141 -20.50 12.89 -6.32
CA HIS A 141 -20.89 13.33 -7.68
C HIS A 141 -21.55 12.22 -8.49
N ARG A 142 -21.08 10.97 -8.40
CA ARG A 142 -21.72 9.82 -9.07
C ARG A 142 -23.14 9.60 -8.55
N LEU A 143 -23.35 9.79 -7.24
CA LEU A 143 -24.66 9.75 -6.61
C LEU A 143 -25.48 11.05 -6.83
N GLY A 144 -24.91 12.09 -7.43
CA GLY A 144 -25.56 13.38 -7.66
C GLY A 144 -25.94 14.14 -6.38
N ILE A 145 -25.26 13.86 -5.27
CA ILE A 145 -25.56 14.46 -3.97
C ILE A 145 -25.17 15.94 -3.94
N ASP A 146 -24.26 16.40 -4.79
CA ASP A 146 -23.96 17.82 -5.02
C ASP A 146 -25.20 18.64 -5.40
N LYS A 147 -26.17 18.01 -6.09
CA LYS A 147 -27.46 18.62 -6.47
C LYS A 147 -28.47 18.54 -5.33
N VAL A 148 -28.40 17.50 -4.50
CA VAL A 148 -29.28 17.31 -3.34
C VAL A 148 -28.89 18.24 -2.19
N ALA A 149 -27.59 18.42 -1.92
CA ALA A 149 -27.05 19.36 -0.94
C ALA A 149 -26.14 20.40 -1.60
N PRO A 150 -26.69 21.51 -2.11
CA PRO A 150 -25.89 22.59 -2.66
C PRO A 150 -24.85 23.10 -1.67
N GLY A 151 -23.58 23.07 -2.07
CA GLY A 151 -22.44 23.52 -1.27
C GLY A 151 -21.68 22.40 -0.53
N ILE A 152 -22.09 21.13 -0.65
CA ILE A 152 -21.39 20.00 0.00
C ILE A 152 -19.92 19.86 -0.45
N ASP A 153 -19.57 20.28 -1.67
CA ASP A 153 -18.20 20.27 -2.19
C ASP A 153 -17.29 21.33 -1.54
N SER A 154 -17.88 22.34 -0.89
CA SER A 154 -17.15 23.45 -0.27
C SER A 154 -16.73 23.17 1.17
N VAL A 155 -17.16 22.05 1.74
CA VAL A 155 -16.78 21.63 3.09
C VAL A 155 -15.85 20.42 3.07
N ARG A 156 -15.16 20.17 4.18
CA ARG A 156 -14.29 19.02 4.38
C ARG A 156 -14.67 18.31 5.67
N SER A 157 -14.61 16.98 5.65
CA SER A 157 -14.67 16.13 6.84
C SER A 157 -13.25 15.92 7.38
N GLY A 158 -13.12 15.65 8.68
CA GLY A 158 -11.82 15.49 9.35
C GLY A 158 -11.10 14.16 9.05
N GLY A 159 -11.81 13.19 8.46
CA GLY A 159 -11.35 11.81 8.33
C GLY A 159 -11.28 11.08 9.68
N TYR A 160 -11.17 9.76 9.63
CA TYR A 160 -10.96 8.89 10.79
C TYR A 160 -9.58 8.24 10.73
N TYR A 161 -9.22 7.49 11.78
CA TYR A 161 -8.01 6.66 11.84
C TYR A 161 -6.68 7.39 11.58
N ALA A 162 -6.46 8.50 12.29
CA ALA A 162 -5.21 9.28 12.22
C ALA A 162 -3.95 8.47 12.59
N ALA A 163 -4.10 7.34 13.30
CA ALA A 163 -3.02 6.42 13.59
C ALA A 163 -2.65 5.50 12.41
N PHE A 164 -3.56 5.26 11.46
CA PHE A 164 -3.36 4.27 10.38
C PHE A 164 -3.13 4.93 9.01
N VAL A 165 -3.99 5.89 8.65
CA VAL A 165 -4.03 6.49 7.31
C VAL A 165 -2.68 7.08 6.86
N PRO A 166 -1.96 7.86 7.68
CA PRO A 166 -0.68 8.44 7.24
C PRO A 166 0.36 7.37 6.90
N ALA A 167 0.45 6.31 7.70
CA ALA A 167 1.37 5.22 7.44
C ALA A 167 1.06 4.47 6.15
N ILE A 168 -0.21 4.16 5.91
CA ILE A 168 -0.64 3.50 4.67
C ILE A 168 -0.35 4.37 3.45
N ARG A 169 -0.59 5.69 3.53
CA ARG A 169 -0.27 6.62 2.43
C ARG A 169 1.24 6.65 2.14
N GLU A 170 2.09 6.69 3.16
CA GLU A 170 3.55 6.68 2.96
C GLU A 170 4.04 5.36 2.34
N ILE A 171 3.57 4.22 2.86
CA ILE A 171 3.95 2.90 2.34
C ILE A 171 3.49 2.73 0.88
N THR A 172 2.23 3.06 0.58
CA THR A 172 1.68 2.90 -0.78
C THR A 172 2.32 3.87 -1.77
N THR A 173 2.64 5.11 -1.35
CA THR A 173 3.36 6.07 -2.19
C THR A 173 4.77 5.60 -2.53
N ASP A 174 5.51 5.08 -1.55
CA ASP A 174 6.83 4.51 -1.79
C ASP A 174 6.76 3.30 -2.74
N LEU A 175 5.77 2.42 -2.59
CA LEU A 175 5.57 1.29 -3.50
C LEU A 175 5.20 1.71 -4.92
N ASP A 176 4.35 2.74 -5.09
CA ASP A 176 4.05 3.30 -6.40
C ASP A 176 5.33 3.77 -7.10
N ILE A 177 6.18 4.51 -6.38
CA ILE A 177 7.46 5.02 -6.91
C ILE A 177 8.39 3.87 -7.30
N ARG A 178 8.57 2.87 -6.44
CA ARG A 178 9.50 1.75 -6.69
C ARG A 178 9.06 0.87 -7.86
N ASN A 179 7.75 0.71 -8.05
CA ASN A 179 7.18 -0.11 -9.11
C ASN A 179 6.86 0.67 -10.39
N GLY A 180 7.12 1.98 -10.43
CA GLY A 180 6.80 2.83 -11.58
C GLY A 180 5.31 2.95 -11.86
N LEU A 181 4.48 2.83 -10.82
CA LEU A 181 3.03 2.93 -10.92
C LEU A 181 2.56 4.40 -10.83
N PRO A 182 1.38 4.74 -11.39
CA PRO A 182 0.76 6.04 -11.16
C PRO A 182 0.53 6.29 -9.66
N PRO A 183 0.62 7.56 -9.19
CA PRO A 183 0.32 7.88 -7.80
C PRO A 183 -1.09 7.43 -7.39
N GLY A 184 -1.19 6.69 -6.29
CA GLY A 184 -2.45 6.16 -5.75
C GLY A 184 -2.88 4.81 -6.32
N GLU A 185 -2.13 4.22 -7.26
CA GLU A 185 -2.48 2.92 -7.86
C GLU A 185 -2.37 1.80 -6.82
N THR A 186 -1.29 1.74 -6.04
CA THR A 186 -1.12 0.70 -5.00
C THR A 186 -2.27 0.73 -3.99
N LEU A 187 -2.66 1.92 -3.52
CA LEU A 187 -3.80 2.07 -2.61
C LEU A 187 -5.11 1.58 -3.26
N SER A 188 -5.33 1.93 -4.52
CA SER A 188 -6.51 1.50 -5.28
C SER A 188 -6.55 -0.02 -5.49
N VAL A 189 -5.42 -0.66 -5.80
CA VAL A 189 -5.35 -2.12 -5.94
C VAL A 189 -5.59 -2.81 -4.60
N LEU A 190 -5.03 -2.29 -3.50
CA LEU A 190 -5.25 -2.83 -2.15
C LEU A 190 -6.72 -2.75 -1.73
N ASN A 191 -7.40 -1.64 -2.01
CA ASN A 191 -8.83 -1.47 -1.70
C ASN A 191 -9.74 -2.40 -2.53
N ARG A 192 -9.23 -2.97 -3.64
CA ARG A 192 -9.92 -4.03 -4.40
C ARG A 192 -9.65 -5.43 -3.84
N GLN A 193 -8.81 -5.57 -2.82
CA GLN A 193 -8.56 -6.83 -2.14
C GLN A 193 -9.33 -6.89 -0.82
N THR A 194 -9.68 -8.09 -0.40
CA THR A 194 -10.09 -8.32 0.98
C THR A 194 -8.85 -8.39 1.89
N ALA A 195 -9.06 -8.35 3.20
CA ALA A 195 -8.00 -8.55 4.20
C ALA A 195 -7.10 -9.79 3.94
N ALA A 196 -7.61 -10.82 3.26
CA ALA A 196 -6.83 -12.00 2.88
C ALA A 196 -5.81 -11.74 1.76
N GLY A 197 -6.12 -10.83 0.84
CA GLY A 197 -5.27 -10.52 -0.32
C GLY A 197 -4.31 -9.35 -0.12
N GLN A 198 -4.57 -8.45 0.83
CA GLN A 198 -3.79 -7.22 0.99
C GLN A 198 -2.32 -7.45 1.37
N PHE A 199 -2.03 -8.28 2.38
CA PHE A 199 -0.64 -8.57 2.76
C PHE A 199 0.15 -9.29 1.68
N PRO A 200 -0.36 -10.38 1.06
CA PRO A 200 0.30 -11.01 -0.08
C PRO A 200 0.64 -10.01 -1.19
N LEU A 201 -0.31 -9.12 -1.53
CA LEU A 201 -0.09 -8.09 -2.54
C LEU A 201 1.03 -7.11 -2.15
N LEU A 202 1.04 -6.60 -0.91
CA LEU A 202 2.12 -5.72 -0.44
C LEU A 202 3.49 -6.41 -0.50
N VAL A 203 3.57 -7.67 -0.06
CA VAL A 203 4.82 -8.44 -0.08
C VAL A 203 5.30 -8.64 -1.51
N ASP A 204 4.40 -8.96 -2.44
CA ASP A 204 4.74 -9.11 -3.85
C ASP A 204 5.20 -7.79 -4.47
N LEU A 205 4.58 -6.66 -4.15
CA LEU A 205 5.01 -5.34 -4.62
C LEU A 205 6.39 -4.95 -4.08
N VAL A 206 6.67 -5.22 -2.79
CA VAL A 206 8.01 -5.00 -2.21
C VAL A 206 9.02 -5.90 -2.92
N TYR A 207 8.75 -7.20 -2.99
CA TYR A 207 9.68 -8.20 -3.54
C TYR A 207 9.96 -7.96 -5.03
N ASN A 208 8.94 -7.72 -5.84
CA ASN A 208 9.06 -7.52 -7.29
C ASN A 208 9.69 -6.17 -7.66
N SER A 209 9.76 -5.22 -6.74
CA SER A 209 10.49 -3.95 -6.94
C SER A 209 12.01 -4.08 -6.82
N THR A 210 12.52 -5.29 -6.62
CA THR A 210 13.94 -5.61 -6.42
C THR A 210 14.45 -6.54 -7.52
N ARG A 211 15.72 -6.97 -7.43
CA ARG A 211 16.32 -8.01 -8.27
C ARG A 211 16.11 -9.42 -7.72
N LEU A 212 15.51 -9.56 -6.54
CA LEU A 212 15.25 -10.86 -5.92
C LEU A 212 14.44 -11.84 -6.79
N PRO A 213 13.47 -11.43 -7.63
CA PRO A 213 12.81 -12.36 -8.55
C PRO A 213 13.78 -13.13 -9.46
N ASP A 214 14.89 -12.50 -9.85
CA ASP A 214 15.89 -13.10 -10.73
C ASP A 214 17.03 -13.78 -9.96
N LEU A 215 17.32 -13.33 -8.75
CA LEU A 215 18.48 -13.77 -7.96
C LEU A 215 18.16 -14.90 -6.98
N GLU A 216 16.95 -14.93 -6.43
CA GLU A 216 16.64 -15.77 -5.29
C GLU A 216 16.19 -17.18 -5.72
N PRO A 217 16.85 -18.26 -5.24
CA PRO A 217 16.47 -19.61 -5.60
C PRO A 217 15.12 -20.01 -4.96
N PRO A 218 14.38 -20.96 -5.54
CA PRO A 218 13.15 -21.45 -4.95
C PRO A 218 13.35 -22.00 -3.53
N GLY A 219 12.42 -21.71 -2.61
CA GLY A 219 12.41 -22.24 -1.24
C GLY A 219 13.09 -21.36 -0.18
N THR A 220 13.51 -20.16 -0.55
CA THR A 220 13.91 -19.10 0.38
C THR A 220 12.71 -18.48 1.11
N ASP A 221 13.00 -17.84 2.25
CA ASP A 221 11.99 -17.33 3.17
C ASP A 221 11.86 -15.79 3.14
N THR A 222 12.41 -15.12 2.12
CA THR A 222 12.46 -13.65 2.10
C THR A 222 11.07 -13.03 2.08
N ARG A 223 10.13 -13.57 1.30
CA ARG A 223 8.72 -13.11 1.33
C ARG A 223 8.11 -13.17 2.73
N SER A 224 8.32 -14.26 3.47
CA SER A 224 7.80 -14.39 4.84
C SER A 224 8.44 -13.38 5.80
N ARG A 225 9.74 -13.09 5.65
CA ARG A 225 10.42 -12.06 6.45
C ARG A 225 9.89 -10.66 6.15
N LEU A 226 9.65 -10.33 4.87
CA LEU A 226 9.00 -9.08 4.46
C LEU A 226 7.59 -8.97 5.05
N GLU A 227 6.79 -10.03 4.98
CA GLU A 227 5.46 -10.08 5.60
C GLU A 227 5.55 -9.85 7.11
N SER A 228 6.50 -10.50 7.79
CA SER A 228 6.71 -10.33 9.23
C SER A 228 7.06 -8.89 9.61
N ILE A 229 7.88 -8.20 8.81
CA ILE A 229 8.23 -6.79 9.04
C ILE A 229 6.98 -5.92 8.92
N LEU A 230 6.21 -6.08 7.84
CA LEU A 230 4.97 -5.33 7.61
C LEU A 230 3.96 -5.57 8.74
N ARG A 231 3.68 -6.83 9.09
CA ARG A 231 2.71 -7.19 10.13
C ARG A 231 3.08 -6.62 11.49
N SER A 232 4.33 -6.78 11.89
CA SER A 232 4.82 -6.30 13.19
C SER A 232 4.76 -4.78 13.29
N GLY A 233 5.23 -4.08 12.24
CA GLY A 233 5.21 -2.63 12.20
C GLY A 233 3.80 -2.05 12.20
N LEU A 234 2.92 -2.56 11.33
CA LEU A 234 1.53 -2.09 11.25
C LEU A 234 0.75 -2.36 12.54
N ALA A 235 0.96 -3.50 13.19
CA ALA A 235 0.32 -3.78 14.47
C ALA A 235 0.72 -2.80 15.58
N HIS A 236 1.88 -2.14 15.47
CA HIS A 236 2.31 -1.15 16.46
C HIS A 236 1.47 0.13 16.42
N LEU A 237 0.79 0.41 15.30
CA LEU A 237 -0.02 1.61 15.13
C LEU A 237 -1.21 1.68 16.10
N ASP A 238 -1.72 0.52 16.57
CA ASP A 238 -2.82 0.45 17.56
C ASP A 238 -2.47 1.19 18.86
N THR A 239 -1.18 1.29 19.19
CA THR A 239 -0.73 1.98 20.42
C THR A 239 -1.07 3.47 20.41
N TYR A 240 -1.35 4.04 19.24
CA TYR A 240 -1.60 5.47 19.02
C TYR A 240 -3.04 5.75 18.58
N GLU A 241 -3.92 4.75 18.51
CA GLU A 241 -5.31 4.91 18.05
C GLU A 241 -6.09 5.92 18.92
N LEU A 242 -5.78 5.98 20.22
CA LEU A 242 -6.41 6.88 21.19
C LEU A 242 -5.66 8.21 21.37
N ASP A 243 -4.54 8.43 20.67
CA ASP A 243 -3.80 9.69 20.75
C ASP A 243 -4.58 10.82 20.07
N PRO A 244 -4.35 12.09 20.47
CA PRO A 244 -4.87 13.24 19.72
C PRO A 244 -4.45 13.17 18.24
N PRO A 245 -5.32 13.55 17.28
CA PRO A 245 -5.09 13.27 15.85
C PRO A 245 -3.73 13.73 15.30
N GLY A 246 -3.26 14.92 15.69
CA GLY A 246 -1.95 15.42 15.26
C GLY A 246 -0.74 14.70 15.88
N LEU A 247 -0.91 14.07 17.06
CA LEU A 247 0.11 13.21 17.65
C LEU A 247 0.08 11.81 17.00
N ALA A 248 -1.10 11.22 16.88
CA ALA A 248 -1.33 9.95 16.18
C ALA A 248 -0.74 9.99 14.75
N THR A 249 -0.97 11.09 14.03
CA THR A 249 -0.42 11.28 12.67
C THR A 249 1.10 11.21 12.67
N ARG A 250 1.78 11.95 13.56
CA ARG A 250 3.24 11.95 13.63
C ARG A 250 3.81 10.59 13.99
N HIS A 251 3.17 9.88 14.91
CA HIS A 251 3.57 8.51 15.25
C HIS A 251 3.37 7.55 14.08
N SER A 252 2.23 7.65 13.38
CA SER A 252 1.91 6.87 12.18
C SER A 252 3.00 7.00 11.11
N GLN A 253 3.40 8.23 10.78
CA GLN A 253 4.47 8.50 9.81
C GLN A 253 5.83 7.97 10.26
N ALA A 254 6.18 8.13 11.54
CA ALA A 254 7.43 7.60 12.07
C ALA A 254 7.51 6.07 11.97
N ILE A 255 6.38 5.37 12.21
CA ILE A 255 6.31 3.91 12.06
C ILE A 255 6.40 3.50 10.60
N ALA A 256 5.76 4.23 9.69
CA ALA A 256 5.89 3.96 8.25
C ALA A 256 7.33 4.07 7.77
N THR A 257 8.04 5.13 8.16
CA THR A 257 9.47 5.30 7.87
C THR A 257 10.28 4.11 8.39
N GLN A 258 10.06 3.67 9.64
CA GLN A 258 10.76 2.51 10.21
C GLN A 258 10.46 1.21 9.46
N ILE A 259 9.21 0.98 9.06
CA ILE A 259 8.82 -0.18 8.24
C ILE A 259 9.58 -0.16 6.92
N LEU A 260 9.57 0.98 6.22
CA LEU A 260 10.22 1.12 4.92
C LEU A 260 11.74 0.91 5.01
N ASP A 261 12.40 1.50 6.02
CA ASP A 261 13.82 1.31 6.28
C ASP A 261 14.16 -0.17 6.53
N HIS A 262 13.33 -0.88 7.30
CA HIS A 262 13.52 -2.31 7.56
C HIS A 262 13.32 -3.17 6.30
N LEU A 263 12.32 -2.86 5.48
CA LEU A 263 12.10 -3.56 4.21
C LEU A 263 13.25 -3.32 3.23
N HIS A 264 13.76 -2.09 3.15
CA HIS A 264 14.94 -1.75 2.35
C HIS A 264 16.18 -2.52 2.82
N HIS A 265 16.41 -2.56 4.13
CA HIS A 265 17.55 -3.29 4.69
C HIS A 265 17.47 -4.80 4.41
N GLU A 266 16.29 -5.39 4.60
CA GLU A 266 16.05 -6.83 4.36
C GLU A 266 16.25 -7.18 2.89
N THR A 267 15.63 -6.43 1.98
CA THR A 267 15.76 -6.67 0.53
C THR A 267 17.19 -6.53 0.05
N HIS A 268 17.91 -5.47 0.45
CA HIS A 268 19.32 -5.28 0.09
C HIS A 268 20.22 -6.41 0.64
N THR A 269 19.97 -6.86 1.88
CA THR A 269 20.74 -7.96 2.49
C THR A 269 20.50 -9.28 1.77
N ALA A 270 19.25 -9.57 1.40
CA ALA A 270 18.89 -10.75 0.64
C ALA A 270 19.55 -10.74 -0.76
N GLU A 271 19.50 -9.60 -1.48
CA GLU A 271 20.14 -9.46 -2.79
C GLU A 271 21.65 -9.67 -2.73
N ALA A 272 22.32 -9.06 -1.74
CA ALA A 272 23.75 -9.21 -1.54
C ALA A 272 24.15 -10.67 -1.26
N THR A 273 23.34 -11.39 -0.49
CA THR A 273 23.57 -12.81 -0.17
C THR A 273 23.40 -13.70 -1.40
N CYS A 274 22.39 -13.42 -2.23
CA CYS A 274 22.16 -14.18 -3.46
C CYS A 274 23.25 -13.92 -4.51
N ALA A 275 23.70 -12.66 -4.66
CA ALA A 275 24.73 -12.29 -5.63
C ALA A 275 26.10 -12.95 -5.38
N VAL A 276 26.43 -13.25 -4.12
CA VAL A 276 27.68 -13.95 -3.74
C VAL A 276 27.62 -15.45 -4.04
N SER A 277 26.41 -16.00 -4.21
CA SER A 277 26.18 -17.44 -4.39
C SER A 277 26.17 -17.89 -5.86
N GLU A 278 26.31 -16.99 -6.83
CA GLU A 278 26.55 -17.38 -8.22
C GLU A 278 27.91 -18.06 -8.34
N PRO A 279 27.98 -19.34 -8.76
CA PRO A 279 29.26 -20.02 -8.94
C PRO A 279 30.04 -19.31 -10.04
N ASP A 280 31.23 -18.82 -9.69
CA ASP A 280 32.15 -18.17 -10.61
C ASP A 280 32.38 -19.09 -11.84
N PRO A 281 31.98 -18.69 -13.05
CA PRO A 281 32.12 -19.51 -14.25
C PRO A 281 33.59 -19.80 -14.60
N CYS A 282 34.54 -19.16 -13.90
CA CYS A 282 35.99 -19.41 -14.02
C CYS A 282 36.53 -20.50 -13.09
N VAL A 283 35.71 -21.18 -12.27
CA VAL A 283 36.17 -22.40 -11.58
C VAL A 283 36.21 -23.54 -12.58
N LEU A 284 37.34 -23.63 -13.29
CA LEU A 284 37.73 -24.81 -14.05
C LEU A 284 37.52 -26.04 -13.17
N PRO A 285 36.90 -27.13 -13.69
CA PRO A 285 36.77 -28.36 -12.93
C PRO A 285 38.15 -28.75 -12.39
N PRO A 286 38.26 -29.18 -11.12
CA PRO A 286 39.53 -29.64 -10.58
C PRO A 286 40.11 -30.65 -11.57
N PRO A 287 41.40 -30.56 -11.92
CA PRO A 287 41.99 -31.44 -12.93
C PRO A 287 41.64 -32.87 -12.53
N THR A 288 40.81 -33.52 -13.35
CA THR A 288 40.54 -34.94 -13.21
C THR A 288 41.90 -35.60 -13.15
N ARG A 289 42.15 -36.29 -12.03
CA ARG A 289 43.40 -36.98 -11.76
C ARG A 289 43.67 -37.89 -12.96
N ARG A 290 44.52 -37.44 -13.89
CA ARG A 290 44.95 -38.24 -15.04
C ARG A 290 45.56 -39.49 -14.44
N ILE A 291 44.95 -40.64 -14.71
CA ILE A 291 45.63 -41.92 -14.56
C ILE A 291 46.82 -41.83 -15.53
N PRO A 292 48.07 -41.85 -15.04
CA PRO A 292 49.23 -41.66 -15.90
C PRO A 292 49.27 -42.80 -16.91
N SER A 293 49.34 -42.43 -18.19
CA SER A 293 49.59 -43.40 -19.26
C SER A 293 51.04 -43.91 -19.13
N PRO A 294 51.37 -45.15 -19.49
CA PRO A 294 52.66 -45.80 -19.18
C PRO A 294 53.91 -45.15 -19.82
N HIS A 295 53.76 -44.06 -20.57
CA HIS A 295 54.80 -43.46 -21.38
C HIS A 295 55.36 -42.12 -20.84
N GLU A 296 54.81 -41.56 -19.75
CA GLU A 296 55.29 -40.28 -19.18
C GLU A 296 56.49 -40.44 -18.20
N ALA A 297 56.97 -41.67 -17.95
CA ALA A 297 58.07 -41.93 -17.00
C ALA A 297 59.50 -41.70 -17.55
N ALA A 298 59.67 -41.24 -18.79
CA ALA A 298 60.99 -41.25 -19.46
C ALA A 298 61.70 -39.89 -19.62
N LEU A 299 61.13 -38.76 -19.19
CA LEU A 299 61.73 -37.43 -19.44
C LEU A 299 61.77 -36.49 -18.22
N SER A 300 61.80 -37.05 -17.01
CA SER A 300 62.01 -36.26 -15.79
C SER A 300 63.50 -36.08 -15.52
N GLY A 301 64.13 -35.10 -16.17
CA GLY A 301 65.59 -34.92 -16.04
C GLY A 301 66.21 -33.71 -16.71
N VAL A 302 65.54 -32.56 -16.81
CA VAL A 302 66.20 -31.29 -17.18
C VAL A 302 65.57 -30.14 -16.39
N ALA A 303 66.38 -29.51 -15.53
CA ALA A 303 65.98 -28.33 -14.76
C ALA A 303 65.95 -27.08 -15.66
N PRO A 304 64.88 -26.27 -15.65
CA PRO A 304 64.85 -25.01 -16.38
C PRO A 304 65.67 -23.91 -15.67
N PRO A 305 66.32 -23.00 -16.43
CA PRO A 305 67.15 -21.94 -15.88
C PRO A 305 66.31 -20.84 -15.20
N ARG A 306 66.85 -20.34 -14.07
CA ARG A 306 66.31 -19.20 -13.30
C ARG A 306 66.44 -17.88 -14.09
N PRO A 307 65.37 -17.09 -14.23
CA PRO A 307 65.48 -15.70 -14.67
C PRO A 307 65.84 -14.77 -13.51
N THR A 308 66.82 -13.92 -13.78
CA THR A 308 67.42 -12.87 -12.96
C THR A 308 66.45 -11.70 -12.75
N GLN A 309 66.32 -11.21 -11.50
CA GLN A 309 65.67 -9.95 -11.17
C GLN A 309 66.48 -8.74 -11.68
N PRO A 310 65.81 -7.67 -12.16
CA PRO A 310 66.36 -6.34 -12.14
C PRO A 310 65.60 -5.40 -11.19
N SER A 311 66.34 -4.97 -10.18
CA SER A 311 66.50 -3.62 -9.62
C SER A 311 65.36 -2.59 -9.69
N THR A 312 65.05 -2.12 -8.48
CA THR A 312 64.51 -0.83 -8.05
C THR A 312 64.98 0.40 -8.86
N ALA A 313 64.04 1.31 -9.14
CA ALA A 313 64.30 2.70 -9.48
C ALA A 313 63.32 3.63 -8.74
N LEU A 314 63.90 4.68 -8.17
CA LEU A 314 63.33 5.75 -7.35
C LEU A 314 62.65 6.86 -8.17
N HIS A 315 61.53 7.38 -7.66
CA HIS A 315 61.05 8.80 -7.66
C HIS A 315 60.89 9.55 -9.01
N PRO A 316 60.21 10.73 -9.10
CA PRO A 316 59.69 11.62 -8.06
C PRO A 316 58.22 12.11 -8.24
N ALA A 317 57.76 12.82 -7.20
CA ALA A 317 56.57 13.66 -7.16
C ALA A 317 56.65 14.84 -8.15
N HIS A 318 55.50 15.30 -8.66
CA HIS A 318 55.15 16.74 -8.74
C HIS A 318 53.71 16.98 -9.22
N THR A 319 53.00 17.81 -8.43
CA THR A 319 52.03 18.86 -8.82
C THR A 319 50.79 18.51 -9.67
N ARG A 320 49.60 18.87 -9.18
CA ARG A 320 49.02 20.21 -9.46
C ARG A 320 47.75 20.50 -8.64
N ARG A 321 47.60 21.79 -8.36
CA ARG A 321 46.64 22.48 -7.51
C ARG A 321 45.68 23.27 -8.43
N ALA A 322 44.36 23.06 -8.26
CA ALA A 322 43.21 23.98 -8.51
C ALA A 322 43.06 24.56 -9.96
N PRO A 323 41.92 25.19 -10.38
CA PRO A 323 40.96 25.99 -9.58
C PRO A 323 39.45 25.95 -9.97
N ALA A 324 38.63 26.62 -9.12
CA ALA A 324 37.41 27.43 -9.36
C ALA A 324 36.25 26.79 -10.18
N ALA A 325 34.96 27.07 -10.00
CA ALA A 325 34.18 28.25 -9.59
C ALA A 325 32.71 27.73 -9.42
N ALA A 326 31.85 28.15 -8.48
CA ALA A 326 31.09 29.41 -8.41
C ALA A 326 29.56 29.18 -8.49
N ARG A 327 28.84 29.91 -7.61
CA ARG A 327 27.44 30.38 -7.71
C ARG A 327 26.34 29.32 -7.48
N SER A 328 25.18 29.62 -6.90
CA SER A 328 24.56 30.85 -6.40
C SER A 328 23.42 30.40 -5.46
N LEU A 329 23.25 31.06 -4.31
CA LEU A 329 22.02 30.97 -3.51
C LEU A 329 21.40 32.38 -3.50
N GLU A 330 20.38 32.55 -4.33
CA GLU A 330 19.35 33.60 -4.24
C GLU A 330 18.19 32.98 -3.43
N SER A 331 17.81 33.58 -2.29
CA SER A 331 16.57 34.37 -2.07
C SER A 331 15.29 33.61 -2.44
N CYS A 332 14.23 33.48 -1.64
CA CYS A 332 13.47 34.44 -0.82
C CYS A 332 12.63 33.57 0.14
N GLY A 333 12.17 34.04 1.31
CA GLY A 333 11.24 35.15 1.48
C GLY A 333 9.84 34.60 1.67
#